data_AF-A0A2P5GLJ3-F1
#
_entry.id   AF-A0A2P5GLJ3-F1
#
_cell.length_a   1.000
_cell.length_b   1.000
_cell.length_c   1.000
_cell.angle_alpha   90.00
_cell.angle_beta   90.00
_cell.angle_gamma   90.00
#
_symmetry.space_group_name_H-M   'P 1'
#
loop_
_entity.id
_entity.type
_entity.pdbx_description
1 polymer ?
#
loop_
_entity_poly.entity_id
_entity_poly.type
_entity_poly.pdbx_seq_one_letter_code
_entity_poly.pdbx_strand_id
1 'polypeptide(L)'
;MAGMVFCRGCGKEIHESANACPHCGASQVAQSSRNRTAAIFMAFFLGAFGGHKFYLGKVGMGILYLLFFWTIIPSIVAFVECIMLLCMSDDEFARKYP
;
A
#
# COMPACT_ATOMS: atom_id res chain seq x y z
N MET A 1 -11.67 -0.66 -20.20
CA MET A 1 -11.58 0.56 -21.03
C MET A 1 -10.44 1.36 -20.45
N ALA A 2 -9.41 1.65 -21.23
CA ALA A 2 -8.28 2.40 -20.72
C ALA A 2 -8.62 3.91 -20.74
N GLY A 3 -8.53 4.54 -19.59
CA GLY A 3 -8.66 5.98 -19.40
C GLY A 3 -7.40 6.72 -19.83
N MET A 4 -7.60 7.97 -20.23
CA MET A 4 -6.52 8.92 -20.51
C MET A 4 -6.45 9.93 -19.37
N VAL A 5 -5.23 10.25 -18.95
CA VAL A 5 -4.92 11.17 -17.85
C VAL A 5 -3.93 12.21 -18.34
N PHE A 6 -3.85 13.35 -17.67
CA PHE A 6 -2.89 14.39 -18.01
C PHE A 6 -1.59 14.21 -17.24
N CYS A 7 -0.47 14.41 -17.92
CA CYS A 7 0.85 14.39 -17.30
C CYS A 7 0.99 15.50 -16.25
N ARG A 8 1.39 15.14 -15.02
CA ARG A 8 1.57 16.09 -13.89
C ARG A 8 2.71 17.10 -14.09
N GLY A 9 3.62 16.86 -15.03
CA GLY A 9 4.77 17.72 -15.31
C GLY A 9 4.55 18.68 -16.48
N CYS A 10 4.07 18.17 -17.63
CA CYS A 10 3.95 18.97 -18.87
C CYS A 10 2.51 19.20 -19.34
N GLY A 11 1.51 18.60 -18.69
CA GLY A 11 0.09 18.79 -19.03
C GLY A 11 -0.40 18.10 -20.30
N LYS A 12 0.42 17.27 -20.97
CA LYS A 12 0.01 16.53 -22.17
C LYS A 12 -0.77 15.25 -21.81
N GLU A 13 -1.71 14.87 -22.66
CA GLU A 13 -2.50 13.64 -22.52
C GLU A 13 -1.62 12.40 -22.65
N ILE A 14 -1.76 11.48 -21.70
CA ILE A 14 -1.06 10.21 -21.65
C ILE A 14 -2.03 9.09 -21.25
N HIS A 15 -1.65 7.87 -21.56
CA HIS A 15 -2.38 6.69 -21.12
C HIS A 15 -2.31 6.54 -19.60
N GLU A 16 -3.39 6.14 -18.92
CA GLU A 16 -3.43 5.99 -17.46
C GLU A 16 -2.34 5.05 -16.90
N SER A 17 -1.92 4.06 -17.71
CA SER A 17 -0.90 3.08 -17.31
C SER A 17 0.53 3.50 -17.64
N ALA A 18 0.77 4.72 -18.12
CA ALA A 18 2.10 5.17 -18.49
C ALA A 18 2.91 5.56 -17.24
N ASN A 19 3.94 4.78 -16.89
CA ASN A 19 4.80 5.06 -15.73
C ASN A 19 5.63 6.34 -15.87
N ALA A 20 5.99 6.72 -17.09
CA ALA A 20 6.71 7.96 -17.39
C ALA A 20 6.10 8.63 -18.63
N CYS A 21 6.08 9.96 -18.64
CA CYS A 21 5.63 10.70 -19.81
C CYS A 21 6.68 10.62 -20.92
N PRO A 22 6.34 10.14 -22.14
CA PRO A 22 7.29 10.04 -23.25
C PRO A 22 7.74 11.42 -23.78
N HIS A 23 7.04 12.50 -23.40
CA HIS A 23 7.27 13.83 -23.94
C HIS A 23 8.16 14.72 -23.04
N CYS A 24 8.18 14.48 -21.72
CA CYS A 24 8.96 15.27 -20.76
C CYS A 24 9.78 14.42 -19.77
N GLY A 25 9.59 13.10 -19.73
CA GLY A 25 10.30 12.20 -18.80
C GLY A 25 9.81 12.23 -17.36
N ALA A 26 8.79 13.02 -17.01
CA ALA A 26 8.24 13.05 -15.65
C ALA A 26 7.63 11.69 -15.29
N SER A 27 8.03 11.13 -14.15
CA SER A 27 7.40 9.93 -13.57
C SER A 27 5.95 10.24 -13.19
N GLN A 28 5.03 9.40 -13.64
CA GLN A 28 3.60 9.51 -13.38
C GLN A 28 3.13 8.49 -12.33
N VAL A 29 4.05 7.65 -11.86
CA VAL A 29 3.80 6.71 -10.78
C VAL A 29 3.50 7.55 -9.52
N ALA A 30 2.33 7.33 -8.93
CA ALA A 30 2.03 7.88 -7.62
C ALA A 30 2.98 7.23 -6.62
N GLN A 31 4.03 7.95 -6.25
CA GLN A 31 4.95 7.53 -5.21
C GLN A 31 4.18 7.54 -3.88
N SER A 32 3.84 6.36 -3.37
CA SER A 32 3.23 6.24 -2.05
C SER A 32 4.21 6.83 -1.04
N SER A 33 3.69 7.71 -0.18
CA SER A 33 4.47 8.31 0.92
C SER A 33 4.81 7.29 2.02
N ARG A 34 4.30 6.06 1.90
CA ARG A 34 4.39 5.01 2.90
C ARG A 34 5.41 3.96 2.49
N ASN A 35 6.31 3.63 3.40
CA ASN A 35 7.36 2.65 3.17
C ASN A 35 6.81 1.24 3.38
N ARG A 36 6.88 0.40 2.34
CA ARG A 36 6.52 -1.03 2.40
C ARG A 36 7.27 -1.74 3.53
N THR A 37 8.57 -1.50 3.66
CA THR A 37 9.42 -2.09 4.70
C THR A 37 8.91 -1.75 6.10
N ALA A 38 8.50 -0.50 6.34
CA ALA A 38 7.93 -0.10 7.62
C ALA A 38 6.62 -0.87 7.91
N ALA A 39 5.76 -1.06 6.91
CA ALA A 39 4.54 -1.86 7.04
C ALA A 39 4.83 -3.33 7.38
N ILE A 40 5.87 -3.93 6.80
CA ILE A 40 6.31 -5.32 7.09
C ILE A 40 6.81 -5.43 8.53
N PHE A 41 7.71 -4.55 8.98
CA PHE A 41 8.20 -4.55 10.36
C PHE A 41 7.05 -4.36 11.35
N MET A 42 6.11 -3.47 11.04
CA MET A 42 4.94 -3.23 11.87
C MET A 42 3.97 -4.42 11.88
N ALA A 43 3.85 -5.16 10.77
CA ALA A 43 3.04 -6.38 10.71
C ALA A 43 3.68 -7.52 11.51
N PHE A 44 5.02 -7.63 11.49
CA PHE A 44 5.74 -8.66 12.26
C PHE A 44 5.76 -8.37 13.76
N PHE A 45 6.11 -7.15 14.18
CA PHE A 45 6.22 -6.78 15.59
C PHE A 45 4.87 -6.40 16.24
N LEU A 46 4.01 -5.70 15.51
CA LEU A 46 2.71 -5.19 16.01
C LEU A 46 1.51 -5.91 15.36
N GLY A 47 1.75 -7.09 14.78
CA GLY A 47 0.71 -7.88 14.10
C GLY A 47 -0.47 -8.23 14.98
N ALA A 48 -0.20 -8.73 16.19
CA ALA A 48 -1.22 -9.09 17.18
C ALA A 48 -2.10 -7.90 17.60
N PHE A 49 -1.53 -6.69 17.62
CA PHE A 49 -2.22 -5.45 17.98
C PHE A 49 -2.92 -4.78 16.77
N GLY A 50 -2.68 -5.25 15.55
CA GLY A 50 -3.27 -4.65 14.34
C GLY A 50 -2.70 -3.28 13.95
N GLY A 51 -1.56 -2.86 14.53
CA GLY A 51 -0.98 -1.53 14.30
C GLY A 51 -0.66 -1.23 12.84
N HIS A 52 -0.16 -2.24 12.11
CA HIS A 52 0.12 -2.14 10.67
C HIS A 52 -1.10 -1.78 9.83
N LYS A 53 -2.32 -2.10 10.29
CA LYS A 53 -3.57 -1.79 9.59
C LYS A 53 -3.92 -0.31 9.65
N PHE A 54 -3.59 0.34 10.76
CA PHE A 54 -3.67 1.80 10.91
C PHE A 54 -2.67 2.51 9.99
N TYR A 55 -1.45 1.99 9.86
CA TYR A 55 -0.45 2.50 8.91
C TYR A 55 -0.90 2.38 7.45
N LEU A 56 -1.59 1.30 7.13
CA LEU A 56 -2.18 1.08 5.80
C LEU A 56 -3.45 1.93 5.54
N GLY A 57 -3.89 2.77 6.49
CA GLY A 57 -5.06 3.65 6.35
C GLY A 57 -6.39 2.92 6.51
N LYS A 58 -6.36 1.64 6.94
CA LYS A 58 -7.53 0.79 7.12
C LYS A 58 -7.95 0.76 8.60
N VAL A 59 -8.37 1.92 9.10
CA VAL A 59 -8.71 2.16 10.52
C VAL A 59 -9.78 1.19 11.04
N GLY A 60 -10.84 0.94 10.27
CA GLY A 60 -11.91 0.02 10.67
C GLY A 60 -11.42 -1.41 10.93
N MET A 61 -10.54 -1.94 10.07
CA MET A 61 -9.93 -3.26 10.28
C MET A 61 -8.94 -3.25 11.45
N GLY A 62 -8.24 -2.14 11.68
CA GLY A 62 -7.36 -1.98 12.85
C GLY A 62 -8.12 -2.03 14.17
N ILE A 63 -9.27 -1.37 14.27
CA ILE A 63 -10.15 -1.42 15.45
C ILE A 63 -10.66 -2.84 15.69
N LEU A 64 -11.06 -3.56 14.63
CA LEU A 64 -11.47 -4.96 14.74
C LEU A 64 -10.35 -5.83 15.34
N TYR A 65 -9.10 -5.64 14.90
CA TYR A 65 -7.96 -6.39 15.43
C TYR A 65 -7.70 -6.08 16.91
N LEU A 66 -7.85 -4.82 17.32
CA LEU A 66 -7.74 -4.44 18.73
C LEU A 66 -8.82 -5.06 19.60
N LEU A 67 -10.06 -5.18 19.12
CA LEU A 67 -11.15 -5.81 19.88
C LEU A 67 -10.98 -7.33 19.98
N PHE A 68 -10.44 -7.96 18.94
CA PHE A 68 -10.23 -9.41 18.89
C PHE A 68 -8.82 -9.86 19.33
N PHE A 69 -7.99 -8.97 19.89
CA PHE A 69 -6.59 -9.29 20.23
C PHE A 69 -6.47 -10.49 21.20
N TRP A 70 -7.46 -10.68 22.08
CA TRP A 70 -7.49 -11.82 23.02
C TRP A 70 -7.67 -13.18 22.33
N THR A 71 -8.10 -13.22 21.07
CA THR A 71 -8.51 -14.47 20.41
C THR A 71 -7.34 -15.16 19.72
N ILE A 72 -6.16 -14.52 19.67
CA ILE A 72 -4.98 -14.95 18.90
C ILE A 72 -5.22 -14.95 17.37
N ILE A 73 -6.47 -14.90 16.90
CA ILE A 73 -6.86 -14.78 15.49
C ILE A 73 -6.14 -13.60 14.79
N PRO A 74 -6.05 -12.39 15.37
CA PRO A 74 -5.35 -11.26 14.73
C PRO A 74 -3.87 -11.54 14.48
N SER A 75 -3.21 -12.33 15.33
CA SER A 75 -1.81 -12.72 15.16
C SER A 75 -1.61 -13.61 13.94
N ILE A 76 -2.50 -14.58 13.72
CA ILE A 76 -2.42 -15.49 12.55
C ILE A 76 -2.65 -14.71 11.27
N VAL A 77 -3.68 -13.86 11.23
CA VAL A 77 -3.98 -13.09 10.02
C VAL A 77 -2.89 -12.06 9.74
N ALA A 78 -2.33 -11.41 10.77
CA ALA A 78 -1.19 -10.51 10.61
C ALA A 78 0.05 -11.21 10.07
N PHE A 79 0.30 -12.46 10.48
CA PHE A 79 1.41 -13.27 9.94
C PHE A 79 1.22 -13.56 8.45
N VAL A 80 0.01 -13.93 8.02
CA VAL A 80 -0.32 -14.13 6.60
C VAL A 80 -0.17 -12.83 5.82
N GLU A 81 -0.62 -11.69 6.36
CA GLU A 81 -0.44 -10.38 5.73
C GLU A 81 1.02 -9.96 5.65
N CYS A 82 1.83 -10.26 6.66
CA CYS A 82 3.26 -10.02 6.63
C CYS A 82 3.93 -10.77 5.47
N ILE A 83 3.57 -12.04 5.25
CA ILE A 83 4.08 -12.83 4.11
C ILE A 83 3.60 -12.24 2.78
N MET A 84 2.32 -11.85 2.67
CA MET A 84 1.83 -11.18 1.46
C MET A 84 2.56 -9.88 1.18
N LEU A 85 2.80 -9.05 2.20
CA LEU A 85 3.53 -7.79 2.07
C LEU A 85 5.00 -8.02 1.67
N LEU A 86 5.62 -9.11 2.14
CA LEU A 86 6.97 -9.51 1.73
C LEU A 86 7.02 -9.95 0.25
N CYS A 87 6.00 -10.69 -0.22
CA CYS A 87 5.93 -11.14 -1.61
C CYS A 87 5.47 -10.07 -2.60
N MET A 88 4.90 -8.96 -2.11
CA MET A 88 4.37 -7.88 -2.94
C MET A 88 5.45 -6.85 -3.27
N SER A 89 5.61 -6.46 -4.53
CA SER A 89 6.59 -5.44 -4.96
C SER A 89 6.23 -4.02 -4.48
N ASP A 90 7.21 -3.11 -4.42
CA ASP A 90 6.99 -1.71 -4.01
C ASP A 90 5.99 -0.98 -4.92
N ASP A 91 6.01 -1.24 -6.24
CA ASP A 91 5.06 -0.65 -7.19
C ASP A 91 3.61 -1.08 -6.91
N GLU A 92 3.41 -2.37 -6.67
CA GLU A 92 2.11 -2.93 -6.31
C GLU A 92 1.64 -2.35 -4.97
N PHE A 93 2.55 -2.24 -3.98
CA PHE A 93 2.24 -1.66 -2.68
C PHE A 93 1.79 -0.20 -2.83
N ALA A 94 2.52 0.60 -3.60
CA ALA A 94 2.17 1.98 -3.86
C ALA A 94 0.83 2.14 -4.60
N ARG A 95 0.51 1.19 -5.50
CA ARG A 95 -0.77 1.18 -6.22
C ARG A 95 -1.96 0.80 -5.32
N LYS A 96 -1.75 -0.14 -4.39
CA LYS A 96 -2.80 -0.62 -3.47
C LYS A 96 -2.98 0.27 -2.25
N TYR A 97 -1.92 0.94 -1.82
CA TYR A 97 -1.85 1.82 -0.65
C TYR A 97 -1.22 3.18 -1.04
N PRO A 98 -1.94 4.01 -1.82
CA PRO A 98 -1.46 5.33 -2.25
C PRO A 98 -1.21 6.29 -1.10
#